data_AF-A0A9E2FUM5-F1
#
_entry.id   AF-A0A9E2FUM5-F1
#
_cell.length_a   1.000
_cell.length_b   1.000
_cell.length_c   1.000
_cell.angle_alpha   90.00
_cell.angle_beta   90.00
_cell.angle_gamma   90.00
#
_symmetry.space_group_name_H-M   'P 1'
#
loop_
_entity.id
_entity.type
_entity.pdbx_description
1 polymer ?
#
loop_
_entity_poly.entity_id
_entity_poly.type
_entity_poly.pdbx_seq_one_letter_code
_entity_poly.pdbx_strand_id
1 'polypeptide(L)' 'MSSQDEFQTWALNEGYIDFRQEAGRYVNPTIRAMWIGWQASRAELVVELPGSRVEDVGAWLPEWEVRAAIEAAGIRTK' A
#
# COMPACT_ATOMS: atom_id res chain seq x y z
N MET A 1 7.32 17.19 11.62
CA MET A 1 5.95 16.82 11.21
C MET A 1 5.86 15.30 11.34
N SER A 2 4.86 14.76 12.02
CA SER A 2 4.74 13.30 12.19
C SER A 2 4.23 12.65 10.90
N SER A 3 4.49 11.35 10.72
CA SER A 3 3.94 10.58 9.58
C SER A 3 2.41 10.64 9.50
N GLN A 4 1.76 10.79 10.65
CA GLN A 4 0.31 10.97 10.76
C GLN A 4 -0.12 12.38 10.31
N ASP A 5 0.63 13.43 10.66
CA ASP A 5 0.34 14.79 10.21
C ASP A 5 0.49 14.92 8.68
N GLU A 6 1.50 14.25 8.11
CA GLU A 6 1.70 14.18 6.66
C GLU A 6 0.53 13.49 5.96
N PHE A 7 0.07 12.37 6.51
CA PHE A 7 -1.10 11.66 6.00
C PHE A 7 -2.35 12.52 6.05
N GLN A 8 -2.62 13.15 7.19
CA GLN A 8 -3.82 13.97 7.35
C GLN A 8 -3.79 15.18 6.41
N THR A 9 -2.63 15.79 6.21
CA THR A 9 -2.45 16.88 5.24
C THR A 9 -2.75 16.42 3.82
N TRP A 10 -2.20 15.27 3.41
CA TRP A 10 -2.52 14.69 2.09
C TRP A 10 -4.02 14.36 1.97
N ALA A 11 -4.59 13.67 2.95
CA ALA A 11 -5.98 13.25 2.92
C ALA A 11 -6.95 14.44 2.90
N LEU A 12 -6.63 15.54 3.60
CA LEU A 12 -7.36 16.80 3.52
C LEU A 12 -7.37 17.38 2.10
N ASN A 13 -6.21 17.36 1.42
CA ASN A 13 -6.10 17.83 0.03
C ASN A 13 -6.91 16.97 -0.95
N GLU A 14 -7.06 15.67 -0.67
CA GLU A 14 -7.90 14.74 -1.44
C GLU A 14 -9.40 14.83 -1.08
N GLY A 15 -9.78 15.74 -0.17
CA GLY A 15 -11.18 15.99 0.20
C GLY A 15 -11.71 15.14 1.34
N TYR A 16 -10.86 14.38 2.04
CA TYR A 16 -11.26 13.66 3.23
C TYR A 16 -11.28 14.57 4.47
N ILE A 17 -12.35 14.46 5.28
CA ILE A 17 -12.60 15.40 6.39
C ILE A 17 -12.86 14.74 7.75
N ASP A 18 -13.18 13.44 7.83
CA ASP A 18 -13.45 12.74 9.10
C ASP A 18 -12.24 11.94 9.58
N PHE A 19 -11.40 12.58 10.41
CA PHE A 19 -10.21 11.98 11.02
C PHE A 19 -10.41 11.53 12.46
N ARG A 20 -11.66 11.35 12.93
CA ARG A 20 -11.92 10.90 14.30
C ARG A 20 -11.26 9.56 14.59
N GLN A 21 -10.67 9.45 15.78
CA GLN A 21 -10.02 8.24 16.25
C GLN A 21 -10.62 7.74 17.55
N GLU A 22 -10.74 6.43 17.66
CA GLU A 22 -11.07 5.72 18.89
C GLU A 22 -10.01 4.65 19.13
N ALA A 23 -9.48 4.59 20.36
CA ALA A 23 -8.41 3.66 20.73
C ALA A 23 -7.22 3.64 19.74
N GLY A 24 -6.85 4.81 19.20
CA GLY A 24 -5.72 4.97 18.27
C GLY A 24 -5.99 4.49 16.84
N ARG A 25 -7.25 4.34 16.43
CA ARG A 25 -7.63 3.94 15.07
C ARG A 25 -8.66 4.90 14.50
N TYR A 26 -8.55 5.21 13.21
CA TYR A 26 -9.58 5.97 12.51
C TYR A 26 -10.91 5.20 12.52
N VAL A 27 -11.97 5.89 12.94
CA VAL A 27 -13.34 5.35 12.97
C VAL A 27 -13.89 5.20 11.56
N ASN A 28 -13.61 6.17 10.68
CA ASN A 28 -13.99 6.10 9.28
C ASN A 28 -13.19 4.97 8.57
N PRO A 29 -13.87 3.95 8.01
CA PRO A 29 -13.22 2.79 7.42
C PRO A 29 -12.36 3.15 6.20
N THR A 30 -12.78 4.14 5.40
CA THR A 30 -12.03 4.61 4.23
C THR A 30 -10.73 5.28 4.66
N ILE A 31 -10.78 6.17 5.64
CA ILE A 31 -9.58 6.82 6.19
C ILE A 31 -8.65 5.81 6.83
N ARG A 32 -9.21 4.82 7.55
CA ARG A 32 -8.42 3.73 8.12
C ARG A 32 -7.68 2.93 7.04
N ALA A 33 -8.35 2.58 5.94
CA ALA A 33 -7.71 1.86 4.84
C ALA A 33 -6.61 2.69 4.18
N MET A 34 -6.86 3.98 3.92
CA MET A 34 -5.88 4.90 3.37
C MET A 34 -4.67 5.08 4.29
N TRP A 35 -4.90 5.14 5.60
CA TRP A 35 -3.82 5.23 6.59
C TRP A 35 -2.92 3.99 6.57
N ILE A 36 -3.51 2.79 6.49
CA ILE A 36 -2.73 1.54 6.37
C ILE A 36 -1.91 1.55 5.08
N GLY A 37 -2.51 1.94 3.95
CA GLY A 37 -1.81 2.06 2.67
C GLY A 37 -0.68 3.09 2.70
N TRP A 38 -0.90 4.22 3.36
CA TRP A 38 0.09 5.29 3.55
C TRP A 38 1.29 4.83 4.38
N GLN A 39 1.03 4.07 5.45
CA GLN A 39 2.09 3.47 6.25
C GLN A 39 2.88 2.44 5.43
N ALA A 40 2.18 1.59 4.65
CA ALA A 40 2.82 0.59 3.80
C ALA A 40 3.66 1.20 2.67
N SER A 41 3.23 2.32 2.07
CA SER A 41 3.99 2.98 1.00
C SER A 41 5.26 3.67 1.49
N ARG A 42 5.33 4.00 2.78
CA ARG A 42 6.50 4.64 3.43
C ARG A 42 7.37 3.68 4.22
N ALA A 43 6.87 2.48 4.50
CA ALA A 43 7.72 1.37 4.87
C ALA A 43 8.49 0.99 3.60
N GLU A 44 9.71 1.49 3.48
CA GLU A 44 10.61 1.33 2.33
C GLU A 44 10.57 -0.13 1.82
N LEU A 45 9.84 -0.39 0.73
CA LEU A 45 9.73 -1.70 0.11
C LEU A 45 10.46 -1.62 -1.23
N VAL A 46 11.80 -1.66 -1.17
CA VAL A 46 12.63 -1.81 -2.37
C VAL A 46 12.51 -3.27 -2.81
N VAL A 47 11.62 -3.52 -3.76
CA VAL A 47 11.53 -4.81 -4.45
C VAL A 47 12.46 -4.77 -5.65
N GLU A 48 13.62 -5.40 -5.51
CA GLU A 48 14.46 -5.71 -6.67
C GLU A 48 13.75 -6.79 -7.49
N LEU A 49 13.09 -6.37 -8.56
CA LEU A 49 12.54 -7.31 -9.54
C LEU A 49 13.72 -7.94 -10.31
N PRO A 50 13.83 -9.28 -10.41
CA PRO A 50 14.82 -9.90 -11.28
C PRO A 50 14.60 -9.38 -12.71
N GLY A 51 15.70 -8.99 -13.37
CA GLY A 51 15.71 -8.10 -14.53
C GLY A 51 14.85 -8.48 -15.75
N SER A 52 14.77 -7.51 -16.65
CA SER A 52 13.90 -7.40 -17.85
C SER A 52 12.41 -7.51 -17.53
N ARG A 53 11.76 -6.33 -17.48
CA ARG A 53 10.30 -6.18 -17.59
C ARG A 53 9.83 -6.98 -18.81
N VAL A 54 9.07 -8.03 -18.57
CA VAL A 54 8.34 -8.71 -19.65
C VAL A 54 7.18 -7.79 -20.03
N GLU A 55 7.39 -6.97 -21.04
CA GLU A 55 6.30 -6.20 -21.64
C GLU A 55 5.46 -7.15 -22.49
N ASP A 56 4.16 -7.17 -22.20
CA ASP A 56 3.11 -7.81 -23.00
C ASP A 56 3.05 -9.35 -22.96
N VAL A 57 2.39 -9.89 -21.92
CA VAL A 57 1.99 -11.32 -21.88
C VAL A 57 0.63 -11.60 -22.55
N GLY A 58 -0.07 -10.58 -23.09
CA GLY A 58 -1.36 -10.72 -23.80
C GLY A 58 -2.53 -11.32 -22.98
N ALA A 59 -2.24 -11.93 -21.84
CA ALA A 59 -3.16 -12.60 -20.93
C ALA A 59 -2.91 -12.08 -19.51
N TRP A 60 -4.00 -11.94 -18.73
CA TRP A 60 -3.88 -11.69 -17.31
C TRP A 60 -3.03 -12.79 -16.67
N LEU A 61 -1.93 -12.40 -16.00
CA LEU A 61 -1.17 -13.34 -15.18
C LEU A 61 -2.10 -13.86 -14.08
N PRO A 62 -2.30 -15.17 -13.97
CA PRO A 62 -3.16 -15.73 -12.94
C PRO A 62 -2.54 -15.47 -11.56
N GLU A 63 -3.39 -15.30 -10.53
CA GLU A 63 -2.98 -14.88 -9.18
C GLU A 63 -1.82 -15.73 -8.61
N TRP A 64 -1.80 -17.03 -8.90
CA TRP A 64 -0.78 -17.95 -8.42
C TRP A 64 0.61 -17.68 -9.03
N GLU A 65 0.71 -17.22 -10.28
CA GLU A 65 1.99 -16.84 -10.90
C GLU A 65 2.53 -15.56 -10.26
N VAL A 66 1.65 -14.59 -9.99
CA VAL A 66 2.01 -13.35 -9.30
C VAL A 66 2.48 -13.66 -7.88
N ARG A 67 1.77 -14.53 -7.16
CA ARG A 67 2.16 -14.98 -5.81
C ARG A 67 3.50 -15.70 -5.81
N ALA A 68 3.72 -16.62 -6.75
CA ALA A 68 4.99 -17.34 -6.87
C ALA A 68 6.17 -16.40 -7.17
N ALA A 69 5.97 -15.39 -8.02
CA ALA A 69 6.98 -14.38 -8.29
C ALA A 69 7.32 -13.53 -7.04
N ILE A 70 6.31 -13.13 -6.28
CA ILE A 70 6.48 -12.40 -5.00
C ILE A 70 7.27 -13.26 -4.00
N GLU A 71 6.88 -14.53 -3.84
CA GLU A 71 7.56 -15.46 -2.93
C GLU A 71 9.00 -15.76 -3.36
N ALA A 72 9.25 -15.93 -4.66
CA ALA A 72 10.59 -16.14 -5.23
C ALA A 72 11.51 -14.92 -5.04
N ALA A 73 10.95 -13.70 -5.00
CA ALA A 73 11.67 -12.49 -4.63
C ALA A 73 11.94 -12.37 -3.11
N GLY A 74 11.57 -13.39 -2.32
CA GLY A 74 11.77 -13.41 -0.86
C GLY A 74 10.74 -12.59 -0.08
N ILE A 75 9.70 -12.08 -0.74
CA ILE A 75 8.64 -11.29 -0.12
C ILE A 75 7.53 -12.22 0.35
N ARG A 76 7.13 -12.07 1.61
CA ARG A 76 5.98 -12.80 2.17
C ARG A 76 4.80 -11.86 2.32
N THR A 77 3.73 -12.10 1.58
CA THR A 77 2.44 -11.43 1.76
C THR A 77 1.59 -12.22 2.77
N LYS A 78 0.84 -11.51 3.62
CA LYS A 78 -0.10 -12.13 4.58
C LYS A 78 -1.45 -12.44 3.93
#